data_AF-A0A965W261-F1
#
_entry.id   AF-A0A965W261-F1
#
_cell.length_a   1.000
_cell.length_b   1.000
_cell.length_c   1.000
_cell.angle_alpha   90.00
_cell.angle_beta   90.00
_cell.angle_gamma   90.00
#
_symmetry.space_group_name_H-M   'P 1'
#
loop_
_entity.id
_entity.type
_entity.pdbx_description
1 polymer ?
#
loop_
_entity_poly.entity_id
_entity_poly.type
_entity_poly.pdbx_seq_one_letter_code
_entity_poly.pdbx_strand_id
1 'polypeptide(L)'
;MWGGSAAPHAQSFVADAGRLSGKEAREESLRASQLELVIGKLQEQQERLLGDIRALQRANAGLAKGLEDANARSQAQADEMQRLQNTQLSNIQTVQKQLAARLDIMGDKATLWGDGQRDCKELGAKHQQLKVTVKPDGSRGVRYLCFDGKALHLGSEVYTVGE
;
A
#
# COMPACT_ATOMS: atom_id res chain seq x y z
N MET A 1 81.60 61.28 75.34
CA MET A 1 81.18 61.68 73.99
C MET A 1 81.31 60.45 73.10
N TRP A 2 80.23 59.69 72.94
CA TRP A 2 79.28 59.69 71.80
C TRP A 2 79.84 59.00 70.55
N GLY A 3 79.11 58.00 70.06
CA GLY A 3 79.33 57.28 68.81
C GLY A 3 78.99 55.81 69.01
N GLY A 4 77.75 55.33 68.86
CA GLY A 4 76.73 55.72 67.89
C GLY A 4 76.48 54.52 66.98
N SER A 5 75.87 53.48 67.55
CA SER A 5 75.41 52.28 66.84
C SER A 5 74.21 52.65 65.97
N ALA A 6 74.28 52.35 64.67
CA ALA A 6 73.11 52.39 63.79
C ALA A 6 73.31 51.41 62.62
N ALA A 7 72.62 50.28 62.69
CA ALA A 7 72.33 49.44 61.53
C ALA A 7 70.80 49.32 61.42
N PRO A 8 70.19 49.85 60.34
CA PRO A 8 68.81 49.51 60.04
C PRO A 8 68.61 49.22 58.55
N HIS A 9 68.82 47.99 58.08
CA HIS A 9 68.43 47.62 56.70
C HIS A 9 67.87 46.20 56.50
N ALA A 10 67.66 45.40 57.55
CA ALA A 10 67.25 44.00 57.35
C ALA A 10 65.72 43.74 57.31
N GLN A 11 64.87 44.74 57.59
CA GLN A 11 63.42 44.51 57.80
C GLN A 11 62.53 44.69 56.55
N SER A 12 63.00 45.26 55.44
CA SER A 12 62.17 45.48 54.24
C SER A 12 62.04 44.26 53.32
N PHE A 13 62.97 43.31 53.36
CA PHE A 13 62.98 42.19 52.42
C PHE A 13 61.97 41.08 52.74
N VAL A 14 61.63 40.89 54.01
CA VAL A 14 60.72 39.81 54.45
C VAL A 14 59.25 40.14 54.16
N ALA A 15 58.89 41.42 54.16
CA ALA A 15 57.52 41.88 53.87
C ALA A 15 57.11 41.72 52.40
N ASP A 16 58.06 41.83 51.46
CA ASP A 16 57.79 41.67 50.03
C ASP A 16 57.75 40.20 49.58
N ALA A 17 58.52 39.31 50.21
CA ALA A 17 58.47 37.87 49.94
C ALA A 17 57.11 37.25 50.29
N GLY A 18 56.48 37.67 51.40
CA GLY A 18 55.13 37.24 51.77
C GLY A 18 54.02 37.80 50.86
N ARG A 19 54.23 38.98 50.26
CA ARG A 19 53.29 39.58 49.29
C ARG A 19 53.33 38.89 47.92
N LEU A 20 54.50 38.44 47.47
CA LEU A 20 54.64 37.68 46.22
C LEU A 20 53.98 36.30 46.31
N SER A 21 54.23 35.58 47.41
CA SER A 21 53.57 34.30 47.73
C SER A 21 52.04 34.42 47.79
N GLY A 22 51.51 35.50 48.41
CA GLY A 22 50.06 35.73 48.48
C GLY A 22 49.41 36.09 47.14
N LYS A 23 50.17 36.66 46.19
CA LYS A 23 49.69 36.93 44.82
C LYS A 23 49.63 35.65 44.00
N GLU A 24 50.67 34.81 44.08
CA GLU A 24 50.70 33.51 43.41
C GLU A 24 49.56 32.60 43.89
N ALA A 25 49.32 32.53 45.22
CA ALA A 25 48.19 31.79 45.77
C ALA A 25 46.81 32.30 45.30
N ARG A 26 46.67 33.61 45.09
CA ARG A 26 45.45 34.20 44.52
C ARG A 26 45.28 33.85 43.05
N GLU A 27 46.34 33.91 42.25
CA GLU A 27 46.29 33.50 40.84
C GLU A 27 45.97 32.01 40.69
N GLU A 28 46.54 31.16 41.54
CA GLU A 28 46.20 29.75 41.59
C GLU A 28 44.73 29.52 41.99
N SER A 29 44.21 30.24 42.98
CA SER A 29 42.79 30.14 43.35
C SER A 29 41.84 30.59 42.22
N LEU A 30 42.23 31.61 41.45
CA LEU A 30 41.45 32.08 40.30
C LEU A 30 41.47 31.05 39.18
N ARG A 31 42.62 30.42 38.91
CA ARG A 31 42.73 29.31 37.95
C ARG A 31 41.91 28.10 38.39
N ALA A 32 41.96 27.74 39.68
CA ALA A 32 41.16 26.64 40.22
C ALA A 32 39.65 26.91 40.04
N SER A 33 39.19 28.12 40.38
CA SER A 33 37.79 28.51 40.20
C SER A 33 37.36 28.50 38.72
N GLN A 34 38.23 28.92 37.81
CA GLN A 34 37.96 28.83 36.37
C GLN A 34 37.85 27.37 35.90
N LEU A 35 38.73 26.49 36.38
CA LEU A 35 38.68 25.07 36.06
C LEU A 35 37.41 24.40 36.60
N GLU A 36 37.00 24.71 37.84
CA GLU A 36 35.74 24.21 38.41
C GLU A 36 34.53 24.61 37.57
N LEU A 37 34.50 25.85 37.07
CA LEU A 37 33.42 26.34 36.22
C LEU A 37 33.39 25.63 34.86
N VAL A 38 34.56 25.32 34.29
CA VAL A 38 34.66 24.53 33.06
C VAL A 38 34.22 23.08 33.31
N ILE A 39 34.64 22.47 34.41
CA ILE A 39 34.24 21.11 34.80
C ILE A 39 32.72 21.03 34.98
N GLY A 40 32.10 22.00 35.66
CA GLY A 40 30.65 22.05 35.82
C GLY A 40 29.90 22.12 34.48
N LYS A 41 30.38 22.94 33.53
CA LYS A 41 29.81 22.99 32.17
C LYS A 41 29.97 21.68 31.42
N LEU A 42 31.11 21.02 31.56
CA LEU A 42 31.36 19.71 30.92
C LEU A 42 30.45 18.63 31.49
N GLN A 43 30.23 18.62 32.81
CA GLN A 43 29.31 17.69 33.46
C GLN A 43 27.87 17.92 32.98
N GLU A 44 27.41 19.16 32.92
CA GLU A 44 26.07 19.48 32.41
C GLU A 44 25.90 19.06 30.94
N GLN A 45 26.92 19.29 30.10
CA GLN A 45 26.91 18.83 28.71
C GLN A 45 26.89 17.29 28.62
N GLN A 46 27.64 16.60 29.48
CA GLN A 46 27.68 15.15 29.52
C GLN A 46 26.30 14.57 29.90
N GLU A 47 25.62 15.15 30.90
CA GLU A 47 24.28 14.72 31.29
C GLU A 47 23.26 14.94 30.16
N ARG A 48 23.32 16.08 29.48
CA ARG A 48 22.48 16.35 28.30
C ARG A 48 22.70 15.33 27.19
N LEU A 49 23.95 15.07 26.83
CA LEU A 49 24.30 14.09 25.80
C LEU A 49 23.85 12.67 26.16
N LEU A 50 23.99 12.27 27.43
CA LEU A 50 23.47 10.99 27.91
C LEU A 50 21.94 10.91 27.82
N GLY A 51 21.24 12.02 28.08
CA GLY A 51 19.81 12.17 27.86
C GLY A 51 19.43 11.95 26.39
N ASP A 52 20.13 12.63 25.48
CA ASP A 52 19.92 12.54 24.04
C ASP A 52 20.18 11.14 23.50
N ILE A 53 21.26 10.48 23.95
CA ILE A 53 21.55 9.08 23.57
C ILE A 53 20.40 8.15 23.96
N ARG A 54 19.83 8.29 25.16
CA ARG A 54 18.69 7.48 25.59
C ARG A 54 17.43 7.80 24.77
N ALA A 55 17.22 9.06 24.41
CA ALA A 55 16.10 9.46 23.55
C ALA A 55 16.24 8.84 22.15
N LEU A 56 17.43 8.90 21.56
CA LEU A 56 17.74 8.29 20.27
C LEU A 56 17.61 6.77 20.30
N GLN A 57 18.04 6.11 21.38
CA GLN A 57 17.84 4.66 21.55
C GLN A 57 16.36 4.28 21.56
N ARG A 58 15.50 5.05 22.24
CA ARG A 58 14.05 4.84 22.21
C ARG A 58 13.45 5.08 20.83
N ALA A 59 13.89 6.13 20.14
CA ALA A 59 13.45 6.42 18.78
C ALA A 59 13.84 5.30 17.81
N ASN A 60 15.07 4.80 17.88
CA ASN A 60 15.54 3.67 17.08
C ASN A 60 14.75 2.39 17.36
N ALA A 61 14.46 2.08 18.63
CA ALA A 61 13.62 0.95 18.99
C ALA A 61 12.19 1.10 18.43
N GLY A 62 11.65 2.32 18.42
CA GLY A 62 10.35 2.61 17.81
C GLY A 62 10.37 2.43 16.29
N LEU A 63 11.41 2.91 15.61
CA LEU A 63 11.58 2.75 14.17
C LEU A 63 11.75 1.28 13.76
N ALA A 64 12.52 0.51 14.54
CA ALA A 64 12.69 -0.92 14.29
C ALA A 64 11.34 -1.66 14.34
N LYS A 65 10.53 -1.41 15.37
CA LYS A 65 9.17 -1.94 15.46
C LYS A 65 8.28 -1.50 14.30
N GLY A 66 8.32 -0.21 13.95
CA GLY A 66 7.56 0.30 12.82
C GLY A 66 7.93 -0.36 11.49
N LEU A 67 9.22 -0.70 11.32
CA LEU A 67 9.72 -1.41 10.15
C LEU A 67 9.27 -2.87 10.13
N GLU A 68 9.29 -3.56 11.27
CA GLU A 68 8.74 -4.91 11.42
C GLU A 68 7.23 -4.94 11.07
N ASP A 69 6.45 -4.02 11.62
CA ASP A 69 5.01 -3.91 11.35
C ASP A 69 4.73 -3.60 9.87
N ALA A 70 5.50 -2.69 9.27
CA ALA A 70 5.38 -2.35 7.86
C ALA A 70 5.72 -3.55 6.95
N ASN A 71 6.77 -4.31 7.30
CA ASN A 71 7.15 -5.51 6.57
C ASN A 71 6.08 -6.60 6.67
N ALA A 72 5.52 -6.82 7.87
CA ALA A 72 4.42 -7.76 8.06
C ALA A 72 3.17 -7.39 7.23
N ARG A 73 2.82 -6.09 7.17
CA ARG A 73 1.74 -5.61 6.31
C ARG A 73 2.04 -5.80 4.82
N SER A 74 3.28 -5.54 4.40
CA SER A 74 3.71 -5.74 3.02
C SER A 74 3.63 -7.22 2.62
N GLN A 75 4.02 -8.14 3.50
CA GLN A 75 3.90 -9.58 3.25
C GLN A 75 2.44 -10.01 3.15
N ALA A 76 1.58 -9.56 4.08
CA ALA A 76 0.15 -9.86 4.02
C ALA A 76 -0.51 -9.36 2.71
N GLN A 77 -0.13 -8.17 2.23
CA GLN A 77 -0.60 -7.65 0.94
C GLN A 77 -0.07 -8.45 -0.25
N ALA A 78 1.18 -8.88 -0.22
CA ALA A 78 1.75 -9.74 -1.25
C ALA A 78 1.03 -11.09 -1.32
N ASP A 79 0.75 -11.71 -0.17
CA ASP A 79 -0.01 -12.96 -0.07
C ASP A 79 -1.44 -12.79 -0.60
N GLU A 80 -2.10 -11.68 -0.27
CA GLU A 80 -3.43 -11.36 -0.78
C GLU A 80 -3.42 -11.19 -2.31
N MET A 81 -2.46 -10.44 -2.86
CA MET A 81 -2.30 -10.29 -4.31
C MET A 81 -2.04 -11.63 -4.99
N GLN A 82 -1.19 -12.47 -4.41
CA GLN A 82 -0.92 -13.80 -4.96
C GLN A 82 -2.17 -14.68 -4.93
N ARG A 83 -2.96 -14.60 -3.86
CA ARG A 83 -4.26 -15.28 -3.78
C ARG A 83 -5.23 -14.78 -4.83
N LEU A 84 -5.34 -13.46 -5.04
CA LEU A 84 -6.19 -12.87 -6.07
C LEU A 84 -5.77 -13.33 -7.47
N GLN A 85 -4.47 -13.30 -7.78
CA GLN A 85 -3.95 -13.79 -9.06
C GLN A 85 -4.28 -15.27 -9.26
N ASN A 86 -4.00 -16.13 -8.27
CA ASN A 86 -4.18 -17.57 -8.43
C ASN A 86 -5.66 -17.97 -8.51
N THR A 87 -6.53 -17.33 -7.73
CA THR A 87 -7.95 -17.70 -7.66
C THR A 87 -8.79 -16.96 -8.67
N GLN A 88 -8.70 -15.64 -8.74
CA GLN A 88 -9.60 -14.83 -9.56
C GLN A 88 -9.21 -14.87 -11.03
N LEU A 89 -7.92 -14.72 -11.38
CA LEU A 89 -7.53 -14.77 -12.80
C LEU A 89 -7.73 -16.16 -13.39
N SER A 90 -7.41 -17.22 -12.64
CA SER A 90 -7.66 -18.59 -13.08
C SER A 90 -9.16 -18.86 -13.27
N ASN A 91 -10.00 -18.42 -12.32
CA ASN A 91 -11.45 -18.57 -12.45
C ASN A 91 -12.02 -17.74 -13.61
N ILE A 92 -11.55 -16.51 -13.82
CA ILE A 92 -11.99 -15.69 -14.96
C ILE A 92 -11.55 -16.33 -16.28
N GLN A 93 -10.31 -16.82 -16.36
CA GLN A 93 -9.80 -17.46 -17.57
C GLN A 93 -10.54 -18.76 -17.89
N THR A 94 -10.90 -19.55 -16.89
CA THR A 94 -11.70 -20.77 -17.08
C THR A 94 -13.13 -20.44 -17.49
N VAL A 95 -13.78 -19.44 -16.86
CA VAL A 95 -15.09 -18.96 -17.29
C VAL A 95 -15.04 -18.42 -18.72
N GLN A 96 -14.01 -17.67 -19.09
CA GLN A 96 -13.86 -17.15 -20.45
C GLN A 96 -13.69 -18.28 -21.47
N LYS A 97 -12.90 -19.31 -21.17
CA LYS A 97 -12.77 -20.50 -22.03
C LYS A 97 -14.09 -21.26 -22.15
N GLN A 98 -14.84 -21.42 -21.06
CA GLN A 98 -16.15 -22.06 -21.08
C GLN A 98 -17.16 -21.25 -21.90
N LEU A 99 -17.13 -19.93 -21.78
CA LEU A 99 -18.02 -19.04 -22.53
C LEU A 99 -17.66 -19.04 -24.02
N ALA A 100 -16.37 -19.03 -24.36
CA ALA A 100 -15.89 -19.18 -25.72
C ALA A 100 -16.30 -20.55 -26.31
N ALA A 101 -16.12 -21.65 -25.57
CA ALA A 101 -16.57 -22.98 -26.00
C ALA A 101 -18.09 -23.05 -26.19
N ARG A 102 -18.87 -22.40 -25.31
CA ARG A 102 -20.33 -22.28 -25.49
C ARG A 102 -20.69 -21.47 -26.72
N LEU A 103 -19.97 -20.36 -26.98
CA LEU A 103 -20.16 -19.55 -28.18
C LEU A 103 -19.75 -20.28 -29.46
N ASP A 104 -18.79 -21.20 -29.41
CA ASP A 104 -18.36 -22.01 -30.56
C ASP A 104 -19.38 -23.14 -30.85
N ILE A 105 -19.84 -23.84 -29.80
CA ILE A 105 -20.95 -24.80 -29.90
C ILE A 105 -22.23 -24.10 -30.35
N MET A 106 -22.48 -22.90 -29.84
CA MET A 106 -23.53 -22.03 -30.33
C MET A 106 -23.11 -21.31 -31.59
N GLY A 107 -21.92 -21.38 -32.17
CA GLY A 107 -21.59 -20.76 -33.45
C GLY A 107 -21.99 -21.71 -34.57
N ASP A 108 -21.68 -22.98 -34.36
CA ASP A 108 -22.12 -24.10 -35.20
C ASP A 108 -23.62 -24.41 -35.04
N LYS A 109 -24.24 -24.00 -33.93
CA LYS A 109 -25.69 -24.15 -33.67
C LYS A 109 -26.44 -22.83 -33.49
N ALA A 110 -25.80 -21.69 -33.62
CA ALA A 110 -26.46 -20.39 -33.67
C ALA A 110 -27.16 -20.38 -35.00
N THR A 111 -28.43 -20.73 -34.91
CA THR A 111 -29.46 -19.85 -35.40
C THR A 111 -29.12 -19.35 -36.80
N LEU A 112 -29.48 -20.14 -37.82
CA LEU A 112 -29.63 -19.73 -39.23
C LEU A 112 -30.42 -18.41 -39.31
N TRP A 113 -29.83 -17.29 -38.93
CA TRP A 113 -30.37 -15.95 -38.99
C TRP A 113 -29.61 -15.32 -40.16
N GLY A 114 -30.09 -15.66 -41.35
CA GLY A 114 -29.37 -15.42 -42.59
C GLY A 114 -29.44 -16.63 -43.51
N ASP A 115 -29.45 -16.31 -44.80
CA ASP A 115 -29.37 -17.03 -46.10
C ASP A 115 -29.79 -18.50 -46.25
N GLY A 116 -29.95 -19.28 -45.19
CA GLY A 116 -30.56 -20.62 -45.19
C GLY A 116 -32.03 -20.64 -44.78
N GLN A 117 -32.65 -19.48 -44.46
CA GLN A 117 -34.09 -19.40 -44.21
C GLN A 117 -34.86 -19.22 -45.52
N ARG A 118 -35.98 -19.95 -45.68
CA ARG A 118 -36.86 -19.81 -46.86
C ARG A 118 -37.42 -18.39 -46.95
N ASP A 119 -37.54 -17.90 -48.17
CA ASP A 119 -38.15 -16.61 -48.43
C ASP A 119 -39.63 -16.61 -48.04
N CYS A 120 -40.09 -15.54 -47.40
CA CYS A 120 -41.49 -15.40 -46.98
C CYS A 120 -42.50 -15.45 -48.16
N LYS A 121 -42.02 -15.19 -49.39
CA LYS A 121 -42.80 -15.34 -50.62
C LYS A 121 -43.23 -16.79 -50.86
N GLU A 122 -42.35 -17.76 -50.59
CA GLU A 122 -42.66 -19.19 -50.75
C GLU A 122 -43.67 -19.68 -49.72
N LEU A 123 -43.70 -19.03 -48.54
CA LEU A 123 -44.63 -19.35 -47.45
C LEU A 123 -45.97 -18.60 -47.56
N GLY A 124 -46.09 -17.66 -48.50
CA GLY A 124 -47.31 -16.87 -48.75
C GLY A 124 -47.63 -15.84 -47.66
N ALA A 125 -46.66 -15.47 -46.81
CA ALA A 125 -46.85 -14.50 -45.74
C ALA A 125 -46.27 -13.13 -46.16
N LYS A 126 -47.09 -12.07 -46.14
CA LYS A 126 -46.71 -10.76 -46.70
C LYS A 126 -46.09 -9.79 -45.69
N HIS A 127 -46.42 -9.88 -44.40
CA HIS A 127 -45.82 -9.09 -43.31
C HIS A 127 -46.21 -9.69 -41.94
N GLN A 128 -45.25 -9.80 -41.01
CA GLN A 128 -45.44 -10.17 -39.59
C GLN A 128 -46.67 -11.04 -39.29
N GLN A 129 -46.76 -12.22 -39.88
CA GLN A 129 -47.90 -13.11 -39.67
C GLN A 129 -47.40 -14.45 -39.14
N LEU A 130 -47.84 -14.82 -37.94
CA LEU A 130 -47.64 -16.17 -37.40
C LEU A 130 -48.52 -17.14 -38.17
N LYS A 131 -47.95 -17.85 -39.15
CA LYS A 131 -48.65 -18.92 -39.86
C LYS A 131 -48.41 -20.24 -39.13
N VAL A 132 -49.48 -20.88 -38.65
CA VAL A 132 -49.45 -22.22 -38.07
C VAL A 132 -49.88 -23.21 -39.15
N THR A 133 -48.97 -24.09 -39.58
CA THR A 133 -49.31 -25.17 -40.53
C THR A 133 -49.85 -26.39 -39.79
N VAL A 134 -50.99 -26.88 -40.26
CA VAL A 134 -51.65 -28.10 -39.78
C VAL A 134 -51.40 -29.20 -40.80
N LYS A 135 -50.81 -30.32 -40.36
CA LYS A 135 -50.65 -31.51 -41.21
C LYS A 135 -51.97 -32.29 -41.27
N PRO A 136 -52.18 -33.13 -42.30
CA PRO A 136 -53.38 -33.97 -42.45
C PRO A 136 -53.61 -34.91 -41.25
N ASP A 137 -52.53 -35.29 -40.54
CA ASP A 137 -52.55 -36.18 -39.38
C ASP A 137 -53.03 -35.52 -38.08
N GLY A 138 -53.65 -34.33 -38.14
CA GLY A 138 -54.15 -33.59 -36.98
C GLY A 138 -53.06 -32.87 -36.16
N SER A 139 -51.79 -33.16 -36.38
CA SER A 139 -50.68 -32.44 -35.77
C SER A 139 -50.55 -31.01 -36.33
N ARG A 140 -50.63 -30.01 -35.44
CA ARG A 140 -50.39 -28.61 -35.75
C ARG A 140 -49.08 -28.18 -35.10
N GLY A 141 -48.22 -27.48 -35.83
CA GLY A 141 -47.11 -26.80 -35.17
C GLY A 141 -45.89 -26.60 -36.03
N VAL A 142 -45.86 -25.46 -36.73
CA VAL A 142 -44.63 -24.68 -36.85
C VAL A 142 -45.03 -23.21 -36.83
N ARG A 143 -44.41 -22.38 -35.98
CA ARG A 143 -44.65 -20.93 -35.93
C ARG A 143 -43.51 -20.22 -36.66
N TYR A 144 -43.84 -19.46 -37.69
CA TYR A 144 -42.87 -18.62 -38.42
C TYR A 144 -43.21 -17.15 -38.24
N LEU A 145 -42.19 -16.30 -38.09
CA LEU A 145 -42.32 -14.84 -38.13
C LEU A 145 -41.55 -14.33 -39.34
N CYS A 146 -42.24 -13.60 -40.22
CA CYS A 146 -41.60 -12.92 -41.34
C CYS A 146 -41.10 -11.54 -40.89
N PHE A 147 -39.78 -11.38 -40.86
CA PHE A 147 -39.12 -10.11 -40.58
C PHE A 147 -38.17 -9.79 -41.73
N ASP A 148 -38.37 -8.63 -42.35
CA ASP A 148 -37.56 -8.15 -43.49
C ASP A 148 -37.43 -9.16 -44.66
N GLY A 149 -38.55 -9.80 -45.02
CA GLY A 149 -38.62 -10.76 -46.13
C GLY A 149 -38.12 -12.18 -45.84
N LYS A 150 -37.44 -12.41 -44.71
CA LYS A 150 -36.94 -13.72 -44.27
C LYS A 150 -37.81 -14.34 -43.18
N ALA A 151 -37.97 -15.67 -43.21
CA ALA A 151 -38.82 -16.40 -42.28
C ALA A 151 -38.06 -16.92 -41.06
N LEU A 152 -38.22 -16.25 -39.92
CA LEU A 152 -37.67 -16.67 -38.62
C LEU A 152 -38.51 -17.80 -38.04
N HIS A 153 -37.88 -18.95 -37.78
CA HIS A 153 -38.51 -20.08 -37.10
C HIS A 153 -38.59 -19.81 -35.59
N LEU A 154 -39.79 -19.63 -35.04
CA LEU A 154 -40.01 -19.30 -33.63
C LEU A 154 -40.15 -20.53 -32.71
N GLY A 155 -39.95 -21.74 -33.26
CA GLY A 155 -40.09 -23.00 -32.54
C GLY A 155 -41.30 -23.79 -32.99
N SER A 156 -41.29 -25.09 -32.68
CA SER A 156 -42.37 -26.03 -32.93
C SER A 156 -42.95 -26.48 -31.59
N GLU A 157 -44.00 -25.80 -31.12
CA GLU A 157 -44.81 -26.34 -30.03
C GLU A 157 -45.82 -27.32 -30.62
N VAL A 158 -45.68 -28.60 -30.28
CA VAL A 158 -46.65 -29.64 -30.60
C VAL A 158 -47.70 -29.62 -29.49
N TYR A 159 -48.88 -29.10 -29.79
CA TYR A 159 -50.05 -29.31 -28.94
C TYR A 159 -50.86 -30.45 -29.55
N THR A 160 -50.93 -31.58 -28.85
CA THR A 160 -51.95 -32.60 -29.10
C THR A 160 -53.29 -32.06 -28.62
N VAL A 161 -54.26 -31.93 -29.52
CA VAL A 161 -55.64 -31.60 -29.13
C VAL A 161 -56.36 -32.93 -28.89
N GLY A 162 -56.68 -33.21 -27.63
CA GLY A 162 -57.47 -34.37 -27.16
C GLY A 162 -56.59 -35.54 -26.73
N GLU A 163 -56.75 -36.10 -25.52
CA GLU A 163 -57.94 -36.16 -24.65
C GLU A 163 -57.96 -35.17 -23.48
#